data_AF-A0A699Z7X9-F1
#
_entry.id   AF-A0A699Z7X9-F1
#
_cell.length_a   1.000
_cell.length_b   1.000
_cell.length_c   1.000
_cell.angle_alpha   90.00
_cell.angle_beta   90.00
_cell.angle_gamma   90.00
#
_symmetry.space_group_name_H-M   'P 1'
#
loop_
_entity.id
_entity.type
_entity.pdbx_description
1 polymer ?
#
loop_
_entity_poly.entity_id
_entity_poly.type
_entity_poly.pdbx_seq_one_letter_code
_entity_poly.pdbx_strand_id
1 'polypeptide(L)'
;MRTFLHPGGVLRAADVEERAFSAASSGVGGGVSWVFLSAYLAYSPGLMQRCVHLAHRCGRRVALDLASFEVVRTFWPDLLALLAAGAVDVCVCNEVGAADALGTGAAAPATCSPTASSLG
;
A
#
# COMPACT_ATOMS: atom_id res chain seq x y z
N MET A 1 -16.09 1.04 1.32
CA MET A 1 -14.80 0.64 0.72
C MET A 1 -15.11 -0.35 -0.39
N ARG A 2 -14.73 -0.05 -1.64
CA ARG A 2 -14.95 -0.96 -2.78
C ARG A 2 -13.62 -1.66 -3.05
N THR A 3 -13.56 -2.96 -2.82
CA THR A 3 -12.33 -3.74 -3.00
C THR A 3 -12.31 -4.30 -4.42
N PHE A 4 -11.23 -4.05 -5.15
CA PHE A 4 -11.01 -4.61 -6.49
C PHE A 4 -10.18 -5.87 -6.36
N LEU A 5 -10.86 -7.02 -6.33
CA LEU A 5 -10.24 -8.34 -6.50
C LEU A 5 -10.64 -8.85 -7.88
N HIS A 6 -9.66 -9.06 -8.76
CA HIS A 6 -9.93 -9.65 -10.06
C HIS A 6 -10.23 -11.16 -9.86
N PRO A 7 -11.41 -11.67 -10.21
CA PRO A 7 -11.74 -13.08 -10.02
C PRO A 7 -10.96 -13.92 -11.04
N GLY A 8 -9.75 -14.37 -10.67
CA GLY A 8 -8.97 -15.34 -11.44
C GLY A 8 -7.76 -14.80 -12.22
N GLY A 9 -7.21 -13.63 -11.90
CA GLY A 9 -6.05 -13.08 -12.62
C GLY A 9 -5.20 -12.09 -11.83
N VAL A 10 -3.96 -11.90 -12.27
CA VAL A 10 -3.08 -10.82 -11.82
C VAL A 10 -3.62 -9.50 -12.38
N LEU A 11 -4.01 -8.57 -11.50
CA LEU A 11 -4.47 -7.25 -11.92
C LEU A 11 -3.31 -6.49 -12.58
N ARG A 12 -3.55 -5.93 -13.77
CA ARG A 12 -2.59 -5.10 -14.51
C ARG A 12 -3.07 -3.65 -14.55
N ALA A 13 -2.14 -2.74 -14.81
CA ALA A 13 -2.45 -1.32 -14.91
C ALA A 13 -3.57 -1.01 -15.94
N ALA A 14 -3.58 -1.73 -17.06
CA ALA A 14 -4.58 -1.57 -18.12
C ALA A 14 -6.00 -1.97 -17.69
N ASP A 15 -6.13 -2.85 -16.69
CA ASP A 15 -7.42 -3.34 -16.20
C ASP A 15 -8.10 -2.34 -15.26
N VAL A 16 -7.37 -1.29 -14.85
CA VAL A 16 -7.83 -0.28 -13.90
C VAL A 16 -8.31 0.98 -14.63
N GLU A 17 -9.61 1.22 -14.50
CA GLU A 17 -10.33 2.30 -15.19
C GLU A 17 -10.83 3.36 -14.20
N GLU A 18 -11.05 4.57 -14.70
CA GLU A 18 -11.50 5.73 -13.90
C GLU A 18 -12.81 5.48 -13.14
N ARG A 19 -13.73 4.68 -13.72
CA ARG A 19 -14.98 4.27 -13.07
C ARG A 19 -14.80 3.54 -11.74
N ALA A 20 -13.62 2.93 -11.52
CA ALA A 20 -13.28 2.28 -10.26
C ALA A 20 -13.17 3.29 -9.11
N PHE A 21 -12.79 4.54 -9.43
CA PHE A 21 -12.54 5.63 -8.49
C PHE A 21 -13.64 6.69 -8.52
N SER A 22 -14.42 6.74 -9.60
CA SER A 22 -15.47 7.73 -9.84
C SER A 22 -16.82 7.36 -9.20
N ALA A 23 -16.84 6.64 -8.07
CA ALA A 23 -18.10 6.32 -7.38
C ALA A 23 -18.95 7.59 -7.24
N ALA A 24 -20.09 7.60 -7.93
CA ALA A 24 -20.96 8.75 -8.10
C ALA A 24 -21.33 9.31 -6.73
N SER A 25 -21.02 10.58 -6.50
CA SER A 25 -21.60 11.35 -5.41
C SER A 25 -23.07 11.62 -5.75
N SER A 26 -23.90 10.59 -5.62
CA SER A 26 -25.35 10.73 -5.67
C SER A 26 -25.82 11.33 -4.35
N GLY A 27 -25.68 12.65 -4.20
CA GLY A 27 -26.24 13.39 -3.08
C GLY A 27 -25.25 13.84 -2.00
N VAL A 28 -25.64 14.92 -1.33
CA VAL A 28 -24.93 15.64 -0.26
C VAL A 28 -24.33 14.66 0.76
N GLY A 29 -22.99 14.59 0.81
CA GLY A 29 -22.24 13.98 1.91
C GLY A 29 -21.86 12.49 1.82
N GLY A 30 -22.16 11.77 0.73
CA GLY A 30 -22.11 10.29 0.72
C GLY A 30 -21.10 9.58 -0.21
N GLY A 31 -20.02 10.24 -0.66
CA GLY A 31 -19.04 9.64 -1.58
C GLY A 31 -17.81 9.02 -0.90
N VAL A 32 -17.24 7.96 -1.48
CA VAL A 32 -15.95 7.39 -1.03
C VAL A 32 -14.83 8.42 -1.29
N SER A 33 -14.38 9.14 -0.27
CA SER A 33 -13.34 10.18 -0.41
C SER A 33 -11.91 9.64 -0.47
N TRP A 34 -11.73 8.36 -0.17
CA TRP A 34 -10.42 7.74 0.03
C TRP A 34 -10.26 6.47 -0.80
N VAL A 35 -9.07 6.31 -1.36
CA VAL A 35 -8.59 5.09 -2.01
C VAL A 35 -7.55 4.49 -1.11
N PHE A 36 -7.74 3.23 -0.75
CA PHE A 36 -6.75 2.47 0.00
C PHE A 36 -5.98 1.57 -0.96
N LEU A 37 -4.66 1.68 -0.98
CA LEU A 37 -3.75 0.91 -1.82
C LEU A 37 -2.78 0.13 -0.92
N SER A 38 -2.50 -1.12 -1.30
CA SER A 38 -1.42 -1.90 -0.70
C SER A 38 -0.18 -1.84 -1.58
N ALA A 39 1.00 -1.73 -0.98
CA ALA A 39 2.27 -1.71 -1.69
C ALA A 39 2.54 -3.00 -2.49
N TYR A 40 1.81 -4.10 -2.24
CA TYR A 40 1.82 -5.29 -3.10
C TYR A 40 1.47 -4.98 -4.57
N LEU A 41 0.76 -3.88 -4.86
CA LEU A 41 0.52 -3.45 -6.23
C LEU A 41 1.82 -3.13 -7.01
N ALA A 42 2.94 -2.91 -6.32
CA ALA A 42 4.24 -2.69 -6.95
C ALA A 42 4.77 -3.92 -7.70
N TYR A 43 4.32 -5.14 -7.38
CA TYR A 43 4.66 -6.34 -8.14
C TYR A 43 4.05 -6.35 -9.55
N SER A 44 2.98 -5.59 -9.78
CA SER A 44 2.39 -5.41 -11.11
C SER A 44 2.93 -4.11 -11.73
N PRO A 45 3.74 -4.18 -12.80
CA PRO A 45 4.35 -3.01 -13.39
C PRO A 45 3.32 -1.92 -13.74
N GLY A 46 3.56 -0.71 -13.22
CA GLY A 46 2.74 0.48 -13.48
C GLY A 46 1.37 0.50 -12.78
N LEU A 47 0.97 -0.56 -12.07
CA LEU A 47 -0.36 -0.65 -11.45
C LEU A 47 -0.52 0.38 -10.33
N MET A 48 0.48 0.48 -9.45
CA MET A 48 0.47 1.45 -8.35
C MET A 48 0.33 2.89 -8.89
N GLN A 49 1.17 3.27 -9.84
CA GLN A 49 1.19 4.61 -10.43
C GLN A 49 -0.14 4.92 -11.13
N ARG A 50 -0.70 3.94 -11.84
CA ARG A 50 -2.01 4.07 -12.49
C ARG A 50 -3.13 4.30 -11.49
N CYS A 51 -3.16 3.54 -10.40
CA CYS A 51 -4.15 3.70 -9.33
C CYS A 51 -4.06 5.08 -8.68
N VAL A 52 -2.85 5.53 -8.32
CA VAL A 52 -2.62 6.87 -7.74
C VAL A 52 -3.05 7.97 -8.71
N HIS A 53 -2.67 7.87 -9.99
CA HIS A 53 -3.05 8.83 -11.01
C HIS A 53 -4.58 8.95 -11.15
N LEU A 54 -5.29 7.82 -11.23
CA LEU A 54 -6.74 7.82 -11.38
C LEU A 54 -7.46 8.30 -10.11
N ALA A 55 -6.92 7.98 -8.93
CA ALA A 55 -7.44 8.49 -7.66
C ALA A 55 -7.41 10.03 -7.64
N HIS A 56 -6.27 10.64 -7.98
CA HIS A 56 -6.15 12.10 -8.04
C HIS A 56 -7.04 12.73 -9.11
N ARG A 57 -7.12 12.13 -10.30
CA ARG A 57 -8.03 12.62 -11.36
C ARG A 57 -9.49 12.63 -10.92
N CYS A 58 -9.88 11.68 -10.06
CA CYS A 58 -11.22 11.61 -9.48
C CYS A 58 -11.38 12.46 -8.19
N GLY A 59 -10.38 13.27 -7.81
CA GLY A 59 -10.42 14.07 -6.58
C GLY A 59 -10.44 13.24 -5.30
N ARG A 60 -9.87 12.03 -5.33
CA ARG A 60 -9.80 11.13 -4.17
C ARG A 60 -8.45 11.26 -3.47
N ARG A 61 -8.48 11.10 -2.15
CA ARG A 61 -7.27 10.98 -1.33
C ARG A 61 -6.74 9.55 -1.35
N VAL A 62 -5.44 9.38 -1.23
CA VAL A 62 -4.74 8.09 -1.28
C VAL A 62 -4.17 7.74 0.09
N ALA A 63 -4.59 6.60 0.62
CA ALA A 63 -3.96 5.93 1.74
C ALA A 63 -3.16 4.73 1.23
N LEU A 64 -1.87 4.68 1.53
CA LEU A 64 -0.96 3.61 1.12
C LEU A 64 -0.52 2.79 2.34
N ASP A 65 -0.72 1.48 2.29
CA ASP A 65 -0.14 0.52 3.23
C ASP A 65 1.15 -0.07 2.64
N LEU A 66 2.28 0.09 3.35
CA LEU A 66 3.58 -0.46 2.94
C LEU A 66 3.61 -2.01 2.94
N ALA A 67 2.60 -2.64 3.53
CA ALA A 67 2.27 -4.06 3.47
C ALA A 67 3.26 -5.01 4.14
N SER A 68 4.53 -5.06 3.70
CA SER A 68 5.54 -5.93 4.30
C SER A 68 6.97 -5.40 4.11
N PHE A 69 7.88 -5.83 4.99
CA PHE A 69 9.30 -5.47 4.90
C PHE A 69 9.91 -5.81 3.53
N GLU A 70 9.56 -6.96 2.98
CA GLU A 70 10.10 -7.41 1.69
C GLU A 70 9.67 -6.52 0.54
N VAL A 71 8.41 -6.08 0.54
CA VAL A 71 7.89 -5.11 -0.44
C VAL A 71 8.61 -3.78 -0.30
N VAL A 72 8.74 -3.26 0.93
CA VAL A 72 9.45 -2.00 1.18
C VAL A 72 10.87 -2.09 0.64
N ARG A 73 11.65 -3.10 1.01
CA ARG A 73 13.04 -3.25 0.58
C ARG A 73 13.19 -3.38 -0.94
N THR A 74 12.25 -4.05 -1.60
CA THR A 74 12.31 -4.33 -3.03
C THR A 74 11.92 -3.12 -3.87
N PHE A 75 10.90 -2.37 -3.43
CA PHE A 75 10.29 -1.27 -4.20
C PHE A 75 10.49 0.10 -3.56
N TRP A 76 11.40 0.22 -2.58
CA TRP A 76 11.62 1.48 -1.85
C TRP A 76 11.85 2.69 -2.77
N PRO A 77 12.66 2.62 -3.85
CA PRO A 77 12.84 3.76 -4.73
C PRO A 77 11.52 4.26 -5.35
N ASP A 78 10.64 3.34 -5.76
CA ASP A 78 9.35 3.67 -6.36
C ASP A 78 8.35 4.20 -5.33
N LEU A 79 8.32 3.59 -4.14
CA LEU A 79 7.47 4.02 -3.04
C LEU A 79 7.90 5.40 -2.54
N LEU A 80 9.20 5.63 -2.39
CA LEU A 80 9.77 6.91 -1.99
C LEU A 80 9.46 7.99 -3.03
N ALA A 81 9.50 7.69 -4.33
CA ALA A 81 9.12 8.65 -5.36
C ALA A 81 7.65 9.09 -5.22
N LEU A 82 6.74 8.17 -4.92
CA LEU A 82 5.33 8.49 -4.68
C LEU A 82 5.13 9.34 -3.41
N LEU A 83 5.82 8.98 -2.33
CA LEU A 83 5.76 9.69 -1.06
C LEU A 83 6.35 11.12 -1.19
N ALA A 84 7.52 11.25 -1.81
CA ALA A 84 8.20 12.53 -2.02
C ALA A 84 7.43 13.45 -2.98
N ALA A 85 6.70 12.89 -3.94
CA ALA A 85 5.81 13.64 -4.82
C ALA A 85 4.54 14.17 -4.12
N GLY A 86 4.30 13.81 -2.85
CA GLY A 86 3.06 14.12 -2.15
C GLY A 86 1.85 13.41 -2.74
N ALA A 87 2.07 12.28 -3.44
CA ALA A 87 1.02 11.56 -4.14
C ALA A 87 0.23 10.60 -3.22
N VAL A 88 0.59 10.56 -1.93
CA VAL A 88 0.00 9.74 -0.88
C VAL A 88 -0.32 10.66 0.29
N ASP A 89 -1.59 10.74 0.67
CA ASP A 89 -2.06 11.57 1.79
C ASP A 89 -1.75 10.94 3.15
N VAL A 90 -1.85 9.61 3.23
CA VAL A 90 -1.59 8.84 4.46
C VAL A 90 -0.78 7.60 4.11
N CYS A 91 0.37 7.42 4.77
CA CYS A 91 1.16 6.19 4.67
C CYS A 91 0.99 5.40 5.98
N VAL A 92 0.60 4.13 5.85
CA VAL A 92 0.45 3.17 6.95
C VAL A 92 1.63 2.22 6.88
N CYS A 93 2.37 2.14 7.98
CA CYS A 93 3.56 1.32 8.12
C CYS A 93 3.52 0.61 9.48
N ASN A 94 4.01 -0.63 9.54
CA ASN A 94 4.35 -1.24 10.82
C ASN A 94 5.70 -0.69 11.34
N GLU A 95 5.99 -0.91 12.63
CA GLU A 95 7.22 -0.42 13.29
C GLU A 95 8.50 -0.85 12.57
N VAL A 96 8.56 -2.14 12.19
CA VAL A 96 9.72 -2.71 11.48
C VAL A 96 9.87 -2.10 10.08
N GLY A 97 8.79 -2.03 9.31
CA GLY A 97 8.79 -1.41 7.98
C GLY A 97 9.07 0.09 8.00
N ALA A 98 8.74 0.80 9.09
CA ALA A 98 9.14 2.19 9.29
C ALA A 98 10.64 2.31 9.56
N ALA A 99 11.21 1.45 10.40
CA ALA A 99 12.65 1.44 10.66
C ALA A 99 13.47 1.14 9.40
N ASP A 100 12.98 0.25 8.55
CA ASP A 100 13.62 -0.08 7.28
C ASP A 100 13.47 1.03 6.23
N ALA A 101 12.28 1.64 6.14
CA ALA A 101 12.04 2.82 5.30
C ALA A 101 12.95 4.00 5.67
N LEU A 102 13.20 4.21 6.97
CA LEU A 102 14.02 5.30 7.50
C LEU A 102 15.51 4.94 7.56
N GLY A 103 15.89 3.69 7.28
CA GLY A 103 17.26 3.20 7.46
C GLY A 103 17.74 3.26 8.93
N THR A 104 16.81 3.36 9.88
CA THR A 104 17.09 3.47 11.33
C THR A 104 17.08 2.12 12.03
N GLY A 105 17.27 1.02 11.28
CA GLY A 105 17.11 -0.37 11.72
C GLY A 105 17.38 -0.59 13.21
N ALA A 106 16.31 -0.65 14.01
CA ALA A 106 16.39 -1.21 15.33
C ALA A 106 16.55 -2.72 15.13
N ALA A 107 17.68 -3.27 15.57
CA ALA A 107 17.89 -4.71 15.58
C ALA A 107 16.66 -5.37 16.22
N ALA A 108 16.04 -6.30 15.49
CA ALA A 108 14.90 -7.06 15.99
C ALA A 108 15.19 -7.60 17.39
N PRO A 109 14.26 -7.53 18.36
CA PRO A 109 14.47 -8.18 19.65
C PRO A 109 14.71 -9.67 19.38
N ALA A 110 15.81 -10.18 19.93
CA ALA A 110 16.28 -11.54 19.75
C ALA A 110 15.12 -12.54 19.80
N THR A 111 15.08 -13.42 18.80
CA THR A 111 14.20 -14.58 18.79
C THR A 111 14.26 -15.27 20.16
N CYS A 112 13.12 -15.36 20.85
CA CYS A 112 12.96 -16.28 21.97
C CYS A 112 13.25 -17.69 21.44
N SER A 113 14.47 -18.16 21.66
CA SER A 113 14.79 -19.58 21.57
C SER A 113 13.89 -20.30 22.58
N PRO A 114 13.12 -21.33 22.20
CA PRO A 114 12.49 -22.16 23.19
C PRO A 114 13.62 -22.92 23.90
N THR A 115 13.95 -22.51 25.12
CA THR A 115 14.71 -23.35 26.03
C THR A 115 13.85 -24.57 26.29
N ALA A 116 14.16 -25.67 25.61
CA ALA A 116 13.63 -26.98 25.94
C ALA A 116 14.04 -27.27 27.39
N SER A 117 13.07 -27.19 28.30
CA SER A 117 13.23 -27.61 29.68
C SER A 117 13.72 -29.04 29.72
N SER A 118 14.88 -29.26 30.32
CA SER A 118 15.35 -30.57 30.76
C SER A 118 14.32 -31.15 31.72
N LEU A 119 13.68 -32.24 31.32
CA LEU A 119 12.84 -33.09 32.17
C LEU A 119 13.60 -34.40 32.43
N GLY A 120 13.91 -34.61 33.70
CA GLY A 120 13.96 -35.92 34.38
C GLY A 120 15.01 -36.90 33.94
#